data_AF-A0A935YXF1-F1
#
_entry.id   AF-A0A935YXF1-F1
#
_cell.length_a   1.000
_cell.length_b   1.000
_cell.length_c   1.000
_cell.angle_alpha   90.00
_cell.angle_beta   90.00
_cell.angle_gamma   90.00
#
_symmetry.space_group_name_H-M   'P 1'
#
loop_
_entity.id
_entity.type
_entity.pdbx_description
1 polymer ?
#
loop_
_entity_poly.entity_id
_entity_poly.type
_entity_poly.pdbx_seq_one_letter_code
_entity_poly.pdbx_strand_id
1 'polypeptide(L)'
;MTRKQKALEKLSYLWKLDDEDWVAQRKKDYTTLIGSAPLNDYPAREKKIIKFYFLQGKIDSYYPPDLLLFLTPYTNKDQAKEVFYSGIFDLSGMQRTMTQYLGTATEFVDVVPWVRDHIKNFVNGVLGDTYQEITWKFEGSGNINVISPEPGFWCRGYIRSCINLFVGGVKFHGHVECLDYFVSILKHSDKPNFRNTENLHKMLTSAESAKDNPSLSLEVQDFARKVCLRRQEIINAWNVNAHLDEVKLDG
;
A
#
# COMPACT_ATOMS: atom_id res chain seq x y z
N MET A 1 -30.39 -3.16 -6.25
CA MET A 1 -29.22 -3.07 -5.38
C MET A 1 -27.99 -3.54 -6.15
N THR A 2 -26.98 -2.68 -6.33
CA THR A 2 -25.76 -2.99 -7.10
C THR A 2 -24.87 -4.00 -6.37
N ARG A 3 -23.92 -4.64 -7.08
CA ARG A 3 -22.92 -5.55 -6.46
C ARG A 3 -22.18 -4.87 -5.31
N LYS A 4 -21.76 -3.62 -5.52
CA LYS A 4 -21.07 -2.80 -4.51
C LYS A 4 -21.93 -2.55 -3.28
N GLN A 5 -23.22 -2.25 -3.45
CA GLN A 5 -24.15 -2.07 -2.33
C GLN A 5 -24.32 -3.37 -1.52
N LYS A 6 -24.46 -4.52 -2.17
CA LYS A 6 -24.52 -5.83 -1.50
C LYS A 6 -23.24 -6.15 -0.74
N ALA A 7 -22.08 -5.80 -1.30
CA ALA A 7 -20.79 -5.99 -0.63
C ALA A 7 -20.66 -5.11 0.62
N LEU A 8 -21.09 -3.85 0.54
CA LEU A 8 -21.08 -2.93 1.69
C LEU A 8 -22.04 -3.35 2.79
N GLU A 9 -23.22 -3.88 2.43
CA GLU A 9 -24.17 -4.41 3.41
C GLU A 9 -23.55 -5.54 4.24
N LYS A 10 -22.83 -6.47 3.58
CA LYS A 10 -22.10 -7.55 4.26
C LYS A 10 -20.99 -7.05 5.18
N LEU A 11 -20.35 -5.94 4.83
CA LEU A 11 -19.25 -5.33 5.60
C LEU A 11 -19.72 -4.26 6.59
N SER A 12 -21.03 -4.02 6.71
CA SER A 12 -21.59 -2.95 7.55
C SER A 12 -21.16 -3.05 9.02
N TYR A 13 -20.90 -4.27 9.49
CA TYR A 13 -20.41 -4.53 10.85
C TYR A 13 -19.08 -3.85 11.16
N LEU A 14 -18.23 -3.56 10.16
CA LEU A 14 -16.96 -2.87 10.36
C LEU A 14 -17.14 -1.43 10.88
N TRP A 15 -18.28 -0.81 10.56
CA TRP A 15 -18.57 0.56 11.01
C TRP A 15 -19.09 0.66 12.44
N LYS A 16 -19.47 -0.46 13.07
CA LYS A 16 -19.92 -0.54 14.48
C LYS A 16 -20.82 0.63 14.89
N LEU A 17 -21.90 0.84 14.12
CA LEU A 17 -22.76 2.03 14.27
C LEU A 17 -23.57 2.02 15.58
N ASP A 18 -23.62 0.87 16.23
CA ASP A 18 -24.22 0.59 17.54
C ASP A 18 -23.25 0.80 18.72
N ASP A 19 -21.96 1.01 18.47
CA ASP A 19 -20.93 1.28 19.48
C ASP A 19 -20.71 2.80 19.59
N GLU A 20 -21.23 3.41 20.66
CA GLU A 20 -21.19 4.86 20.87
C GLU A 20 -19.76 5.42 21.00
N ASP A 21 -18.87 4.70 21.69
CA ASP A 21 -17.49 5.09 21.90
C ASP A 21 -16.71 5.06 20.58
N TRP A 22 -16.93 4.00 19.80
CA TRP A 22 -16.39 3.89 18.46
C TRP A 22 -16.87 5.03 17.57
N VAL A 23 -18.18 5.28 17.52
CA VAL A 23 -18.75 6.36 16.69
C VAL A 23 -18.19 7.73 17.12
N ALA A 24 -18.01 7.97 18.42
CA ALA A 24 -17.42 9.20 18.93
C ALA A 24 -15.96 9.35 18.48
N GLN A 25 -15.16 8.29 18.57
CA GLN A 25 -13.78 8.28 18.10
C GLN A 25 -13.70 8.51 16.58
N ARG A 26 -14.54 7.83 15.79
CA ARG A 26 -14.56 7.97 14.32
C ARG A 26 -14.93 9.39 13.88
N LYS A 27 -15.80 10.10 14.61
CA LYS A 27 -16.08 11.52 14.34
C LYS A 27 -14.86 12.41 14.59
N LYS A 28 -14.06 12.12 15.61
CA LYS A 28 -12.79 12.83 15.87
C LYS A 28 -11.79 12.55 14.75
N ASP A 29 -11.59 11.28 14.39
CA ASP A 29 -10.70 10.88 13.30
C ASP A 29 -11.07 11.55 11.98
N TYR A 30 -12.37 11.62 11.66
CA TYR A 30 -12.87 12.30 10.45
C TYR A 30 -12.51 13.78 10.45
N THR A 31 -12.62 14.46 11.60
CA THR A 31 -12.29 15.88 11.74
C THR A 31 -10.81 16.13 11.49
N THR A 32 -9.94 15.29 12.06
CA THR A 32 -8.50 15.33 11.80
C THR A 32 -8.19 15.05 10.33
N LEU A 33 -8.81 14.02 9.76
CA LEU A 33 -8.62 13.60 8.37
C LEU A 33 -9.01 14.72 7.39
N ILE A 34 -10.18 15.34 7.54
CA ILE A 34 -10.66 16.38 6.63
C ILE A 34 -9.95 17.74 6.81
N GLY A 35 -9.33 17.95 7.98
CA GLY A 35 -8.50 19.12 8.27
C GLY A 35 -7.04 18.96 7.80
N SER A 36 -6.64 17.74 7.39
CA SER A 36 -5.27 17.45 6.94
C SER A 36 -4.99 17.98 5.54
N ALA A 37 -3.74 18.37 5.26
CA ALA A 37 -3.33 18.91 3.97
C ALA A 37 -3.71 18.04 2.74
N PRO A 38 -3.71 16.69 2.81
CA PRO A 38 -4.18 15.89 1.67
C PRO A 38 -5.66 16.09 1.31
N LEU A 39 -6.53 16.54 2.23
CA LEU A 39 -7.99 16.61 2.03
C LEU A 39 -8.63 17.97 2.39
N ASN A 40 -7.87 18.90 2.97
CA ASN A 40 -8.37 20.20 3.41
C ASN A 40 -8.99 21.03 2.28
N ASP A 41 -8.48 20.89 1.06
CA ASP A 41 -8.92 21.67 -0.12
C ASP A 41 -9.90 20.89 -1.01
N TYR A 42 -10.34 19.71 -0.57
CA TYR A 42 -11.31 18.93 -1.35
C TYR A 42 -12.65 19.68 -1.48
N PRO A 43 -13.31 19.60 -2.65
CA PRO A 43 -14.64 20.17 -2.84
C PRO A 43 -15.64 19.67 -1.79
N ALA A 44 -16.57 20.51 -1.37
CA ALA A 44 -17.58 20.15 -0.35
C ALA A 44 -18.37 18.88 -0.71
N ARG A 45 -18.60 18.63 -2.00
CA ARG A 45 -19.20 17.40 -2.52
C ARG A 45 -18.37 16.16 -2.17
N GLU A 46 -17.06 16.20 -2.43
CA GLU A 46 -16.15 15.09 -2.11
C GLU A 46 -16.04 14.87 -0.61
N LYS A 47 -15.94 15.96 0.18
CA LYS A 47 -15.94 15.89 1.64
C LYS A 47 -17.21 15.23 2.20
N LYS A 48 -18.36 15.47 1.55
CA LYS A 48 -19.64 14.83 1.90
C LYS A 48 -19.63 13.33 1.59
N ILE A 49 -19.08 12.92 0.45
CA ILE A 49 -18.92 11.49 0.09
C ILE A 49 -18.03 10.79 1.11
N ILE A 50 -16.85 11.37 1.40
CA ILE A 50 -15.92 10.85 2.41
C ILE A 50 -16.61 10.72 3.76
N LYS A 51 -17.37 11.74 4.18
CA LYS A 51 -18.09 11.73 5.46
C LYS A 51 -19.07 10.56 5.55
N PHE A 52 -19.92 10.38 4.55
CA PHE A 52 -20.91 9.30 4.55
C PHE A 52 -20.25 7.93 4.54
N TYR A 53 -19.20 7.76 3.75
CA TYR A 53 -18.51 6.49 3.69
C TYR A 53 -17.75 6.19 4.98
N PHE A 54 -16.89 7.11 5.42
CA PHE A 54 -16.02 6.93 6.58
C PHE A 54 -16.79 6.73 7.88
N LEU A 55 -17.92 7.44 8.06
CA LEU A 55 -18.73 7.36 9.29
C LEU A 55 -19.87 6.36 9.23
N GLN A 56 -20.36 5.96 8.05
CA GLN A 56 -21.58 5.14 7.93
C GLN A 56 -21.48 3.96 6.96
N GLY A 57 -20.38 3.79 6.23
CA GLY A 57 -20.23 2.75 5.21
C GLY A 57 -21.11 2.94 3.98
N LYS A 58 -21.65 4.16 3.80
CA LYS A 58 -22.57 4.47 2.69
C LYS A 58 -21.84 5.19 1.58
N ILE A 59 -22.04 4.72 0.35
CA ILE A 59 -21.53 5.37 -0.86
C ILE A 59 -22.63 5.39 -1.93
N ASP A 60 -22.89 6.57 -2.48
CA ASP A 60 -23.91 6.82 -3.49
C ASP A 60 -23.31 7.06 -4.90
N SER A 61 -22.00 7.20 -4.98
CA SER A 61 -21.26 7.60 -6.17
C SER A 61 -19.92 6.87 -6.30
N TYR A 62 -19.23 7.06 -7.43
CA TYR A 62 -17.89 6.51 -7.59
C TYR A 62 -16.92 7.21 -6.63
N TYR A 63 -15.99 6.44 -6.06
CA TYR A 63 -14.87 6.97 -5.29
C TYR A 63 -13.62 6.09 -5.55
N PRO A 64 -12.41 6.67 -5.58
CA PRO A 64 -11.19 5.92 -5.90
C PRO A 64 -10.99 4.69 -5.00
N PRO A 65 -10.75 3.49 -5.57
CA PRO A 65 -10.62 2.23 -4.83
C PRO A 65 -9.57 2.22 -3.71
N ASP A 66 -8.39 2.80 -3.94
CA ASP A 66 -7.30 2.87 -2.96
C ASP A 66 -7.68 3.76 -1.76
N LEU A 67 -8.31 4.91 -2.01
CA LEU A 67 -8.86 5.77 -0.95
C LEU A 67 -10.03 5.10 -0.24
N LEU A 68 -10.89 4.39 -0.97
CA LEU A 68 -12.01 3.69 -0.38
C LEU A 68 -11.55 2.58 0.57
N LEU A 69 -10.50 1.84 0.20
CA LEU A 69 -9.84 0.89 1.10
C LEU A 69 -9.28 1.62 2.33
N PHE A 70 -8.56 2.73 2.14
CA PHE A 70 -8.03 3.56 3.24
C PHE A 70 -9.11 4.06 4.22
N LEU A 71 -10.29 4.42 3.71
CA LEU A 71 -11.40 4.93 4.53
C LEU A 71 -12.21 3.82 5.22
N THR A 72 -12.01 2.55 4.86
CA THR A 72 -12.75 1.41 5.43
C THR A 72 -12.16 1.05 6.78
N PRO A 73 -12.93 0.99 7.89
CA PRO A 73 -12.35 0.88 9.22
C PRO A 73 -12.07 -0.57 9.64
N TYR A 74 -11.22 -1.28 8.90
CA TYR A 74 -10.72 -2.59 9.34
C TYR A 74 -9.64 -2.42 10.42
N THR A 75 -9.63 -3.33 11.40
CA THR A 75 -8.72 -3.27 12.56
C THR A 75 -7.73 -4.42 12.62
N ASN A 76 -7.84 -5.40 11.72
CA ASN A 76 -6.92 -6.54 11.64
C ASN A 76 -6.74 -7.01 10.19
N LYS A 77 -5.75 -7.90 9.99
CA LYS A 77 -5.39 -8.45 8.67
C LYS A 77 -6.53 -9.23 8.00
N ASP A 78 -7.36 -9.94 8.76
CA ASP A 78 -8.43 -10.77 8.20
C ASP A 78 -9.55 -9.90 7.65
N GLN A 79 -9.89 -8.82 8.36
CA GLN A 79 -10.83 -7.80 7.88
C GLN A 79 -10.27 -7.05 6.67
N ALA A 80 -8.98 -6.69 6.66
CA ALA A 80 -8.37 -6.05 5.50
C ALA A 80 -8.48 -6.93 4.24
N LYS A 81 -8.21 -8.23 4.42
CA LYS A 81 -8.38 -9.25 3.38
C LYS A 81 -9.84 -9.37 2.94
N GLU A 82 -10.78 -9.45 3.88
CA GLU A 82 -12.21 -9.53 3.59
C GLU A 82 -12.67 -8.32 2.76
N VAL A 83 -12.29 -7.11 3.16
CA VAL A 83 -12.62 -5.87 2.43
C VAL A 83 -12.07 -5.91 1.01
N PHE A 84 -10.81 -6.29 0.83
CA PHE A 84 -10.16 -6.37 -0.48
C PHE A 84 -10.88 -7.35 -1.42
N TYR A 85 -11.34 -8.49 -0.92
CA TYR A 85 -12.02 -9.53 -1.72
C TYR A 85 -13.57 -9.44 -1.70
N SER A 86 -14.15 -8.46 -1.00
CA SER A 86 -15.60 -8.33 -0.78
C SER A 86 -16.45 -8.05 -2.03
N GLY A 87 -15.82 -7.62 -3.12
CA GLY A 87 -16.51 -7.14 -4.31
C GLY A 87 -16.96 -5.68 -4.24
N ILE A 88 -16.49 -4.91 -3.26
CA ILE A 88 -16.54 -3.43 -3.28
C ILE A 88 -15.69 -2.88 -4.45
N PHE A 89 -14.59 -3.58 -4.75
CA PHE A 89 -13.67 -3.25 -5.84
C PHE A 89 -13.94 -4.17 -7.04
N ASP A 90 -13.95 -3.58 -8.23
CA ASP A 90 -13.85 -4.32 -9.49
C ASP A 90 -12.39 -4.68 -9.77
N LEU A 91 -12.12 -5.40 -10.86
CA LEU A 91 -10.76 -5.80 -11.25
C LEU A 91 -9.81 -4.60 -11.32
N SER A 92 -10.24 -3.53 -11.98
CA SER A 92 -9.45 -2.30 -12.13
C SER A 92 -9.15 -1.66 -10.78
N GLY A 93 -10.14 -1.66 -9.87
CA GLY A 93 -9.97 -1.16 -8.52
C GLY A 93 -9.04 -2.01 -7.67
N MET A 94 -9.10 -3.33 -7.77
CA MET A 94 -8.18 -4.21 -7.05
C MET A 94 -6.73 -3.99 -7.54
N GLN A 95 -6.51 -3.92 -8.85
CA GLN A 95 -5.18 -3.63 -9.44
C GLN A 95 -4.65 -2.25 -8.99
N ARG A 96 -5.51 -1.23 -9.00
CA ARG A 96 -5.17 0.10 -8.52
C ARG A 96 -4.79 0.08 -7.04
N THR A 97 -5.57 -0.58 -6.20
CA THR A 97 -5.30 -0.71 -4.77
C THR A 97 -3.96 -1.41 -4.51
N MET A 98 -3.66 -2.52 -5.19
CA MET A 98 -2.36 -3.21 -5.07
C MET A 98 -1.17 -2.31 -5.40
N THR A 99 -1.36 -1.35 -6.30
CA THR A 99 -0.28 -0.49 -6.79
C THR A 99 -0.14 0.82 -6.00
N GLN A 100 -1.26 1.42 -5.58
CA GLN A 100 -1.29 2.80 -5.08
C GLN A 100 -1.52 2.89 -3.57
N TYR A 101 -2.15 1.89 -2.94
CA TYR A 101 -2.61 2.01 -1.56
C TYR A 101 -1.52 2.40 -0.57
N LEU A 102 -0.32 1.80 -0.66
CA LEU A 102 0.79 2.12 0.25
C LEU A 102 1.24 3.58 0.10
N GLY A 103 1.26 4.11 -1.12
CA GLY A 103 1.56 5.52 -1.40
C GLY A 103 0.47 6.42 -0.83
N THR A 104 -0.79 6.17 -1.19
CA THR A 104 -1.96 6.92 -0.74
C THR A 104 -2.05 6.97 0.80
N ALA A 105 -1.92 5.82 1.48
CA ALA A 105 -2.02 5.77 2.94
C ALA A 105 -0.83 6.50 3.62
N THR A 106 0.35 6.48 3.02
CA THR A 106 1.55 7.17 3.57
C THR A 106 1.31 8.67 3.74
N GLU A 107 0.54 9.31 2.86
CA GLU A 107 0.23 10.74 2.93
C GLU A 107 -0.49 11.14 4.23
N PHE A 108 -1.12 10.18 4.92
CA PHE A 108 -1.90 10.41 6.13
C PHE A 108 -1.20 9.98 7.42
N VAL A 109 -0.03 9.33 7.34
CA VAL A 109 0.64 8.72 8.51
C VAL A 109 1.00 9.75 9.59
N ASP A 110 1.43 10.94 9.19
CA ASP A 110 1.83 12.00 10.13
C ASP A 110 0.64 12.72 10.77
N VAL A 111 -0.58 12.49 10.29
CA VAL A 111 -1.78 13.23 10.71
C VAL A 111 -2.79 12.32 11.42
N VAL A 112 -2.82 11.04 11.09
CA VAL A 112 -3.87 10.13 11.55
C VAL A 112 -3.23 8.92 12.27
N PRO A 113 -3.42 8.79 13.60
CA PRO A 113 -2.67 7.83 14.43
C PRO A 113 -2.84 6.36 14.03
N TRP A 114 -4.01 5.97 13.53
CA TRP A 114 -4.32 4.56 13.20
C TRP A 114 -3.77 4.10 11.84
N VAL A 115 -3.22 5.00 11.03
CA VAL A 115 -2.86 4.68 9.63
C VAL A 115 -1.72 3.67 9.53
N ARG A 116 -0.76 3.69 10.47
CA ARG A 116 0.34 2.71 10.47
C ARG A 116 -0.17 1.29 10.65
N ASP A 117 -1.06 1.08 11.61
CA ASP A 117 -1.67 -0.23 11.84
C ASP A 117 -2.57 -0.64 10.67
N HIS A 118 -3.23 0.32 10.04
CA HIS A 118 -4.02 0.12 8.82
C HIS A 118 -3.17 -0.37 7.64
N ILE A 119 -1.98 0.22 7.44
CA ILE A 119 -1.01 -0.24 6.44
C ILE A 119 -0.54 -1.65 6.78
N LYS A 120 -0.13 -1.92 8.03
CA LYS A 120 0.30 -3.25 8.48
C LYS A 120 -0.76 -4.32 8.24
N ASN A 121 -2.01 -4.02 8.57
CA ASN A 121 -3.12 -4.93 8.35
C ASN A 121 -3.35 -5.25 6.87
N PHE A 122 -3.22 -4.25 5.98
CA PHE A 122 -3.27 -4.49 4.54
C PHE A 122 -2.10 -5.35 4.06
N VAL A 123 -0.87 -5.02 4.45
CA VAL A 123 0.32 -5.77 4.03
C VAL A 123 0.18 -7.23 4.49
N ASN A 124 -0.12 -7.47 5.76
CA ASN A 124 -0.24 -8.82 6.32
C ASN A 124 -1.48 -9.59 5.81
N GLY A 125 -2.55 -8.90 5.44
CA GLY A 125 -3.82 -9.52 5.03
C GLY A 125 -3.92 -9.77 3.53
N VAL A 126 -3.33 -8.89 2.70
CA VAL A 126 -3.53 -8.86 1.25
C VAL A 126 -2.24 -9.15 0.50
N LEU A 127 -1.13 -8.47 0.81
CA LEU A 127 0.15 -8.69 0.11
C LEU A 127 0.84 -9.97 0.59
N GLY A 128 0.90 -10.17 1.90
CA GLY A 128 1.70 -11.19 2.56
C GLY A 128 3.21 -10.92 2.48
N ASP A 129 3.99 -11.86 3.03
CA ASP A 129 5.45 -11.74 3.12
C ASP A 129 6.16 -12.37 1.91
N THR A 130 5.43 -13.08 1.06
CA THR A 130 5.97 -13.78 -0.11
C THR A 130 5.14 -13.48 -1.34
N TYR A 131 5.81 -13.09 -2.41
CA TYR A 131 5.20 -12.84 -3.70
C TYR A 131 4.50 -14.09 -4.20
N GLN A 132 3.20 -13.93 -4.44
CA GLN A 132 2.36 -14.88 -5.14
C GLN A 132 1.57 -14.08 -6.15
N GLU A 133 1.44 -14.63 -7.36
CA GLU A 133 0.57 -14.05 -8.36
C GLU A 133 -0.88 -14.16 -7.87
N ILE A 134 -1.49 -13.01 -7.57
CA ILE A 134 -2.88 -12.97 -7.12
C ILE A 134 -3.75 -12.90 -8.36
N THR A 135 -4.62 -13.89 -8.51
CA THR A 135 -5.54 -13.96 -9.64
C THR A 135 -6.99 -13.76 -9.21
N TRP A 136 -7.79 -13.22 -10.12
CA TRP A 136 -9.21 -13.02 -9.95
C TRP A 136 -9.98 -13.50 -11.16
N LYS A 137 -11.02 -14.28 -10.86
CA LYS A 137 -11.96 -14.79 -11.85
C LYS A 137 -13.30 -14.12 -11.63
N PHE A 138 -13.77 -13.39 -12.64
CA PHE A 138 -15.15 -12.90 -12.61
C PHE A 138 -16.09 -14.10 -12.80
N GLU A 139 -17.07 -14.24 -11.92
CA GLU A 139 -18.11 -15.27 -12.02
C GLU A 139 -18.73 -15.26 -13.43
N GLY A 140 -18.70 -16.42 -14.11
CA GLY A 140 -19.26 -16.58 -15.45
C GLY A 140 -18.35 -16.19 -16.63
N SER A 141 -17.19 -15.53 -16.42
CA SER A 141 -16.34 -15.08 -17.53
C SER A 141 -15.31 -16.09 -18.04
N GLY A 142 -15.05 -17.19 -17.31
CA GLY A 142 -13.98 -18.14 -17.61
C GLY A 142 -12.55 -17.59 -17.45
N ASN A 143 -12.36 -16.29 -17.64
CA ASN A 143 -11.09 -15.59 -17.67
C ASN A 143 -10.50 -15.39 -16.27
N ILE A 144 -9.23 -15.79 -16.12
CA ILE A 144 -8.41 -15.56 -14.95
C ILE A 144 -7.59 -14.30 -15.22
N ASN A 145 -7.71 -13.28 -14.36
CA ASN A 145 -6.99 -12.02 -14.49
C ASN A 145 -5.97 -11.87 -13.36
N VAL A 146 -4.78 -11.38 -13.66
CA VAL A 146 -3.75 -11.07 -12.66
C VAL A 146 -4.06 -9.71 -12.02
N ILE A 147 -4.09 -9.67 -10.69
CA ILE A 147 -4.28 -8.47 -9.88
C ILE A 147 -2.95 -8.01 -9.25
N SER A 148 -2.04 -8.95 -8.98
CA SER A 148 -0.74 -8.61 -8.39
C SER A 148 -0.04 -7.53 -9.21
N PRO A 149 0.67 -6.60 -8.55
CA PRO A 149 1.36 -5.54 -9.26
C PRO A 149 2.44 -6.16 -10.15
N GLU A 150 2.74 -5.52 -11.27
CA GLU A 150 3.84 -5.96 -12.11
C GLU A 150 5.15 -5.90 -11.29
N PRO A 151 5.89 -7.01 -11.15
CA PRO A 151 7.04 -7.12 -10.26
C PRO A 151 8.07 -6.00 -10.41
N GLY A 152 8.49 -5.68 -11.63
CA GLY A 152 9.50 -4.66 -11.88
C GLY A 152 9.03 -3.26 -11.50
N PHE A 153 7.80 -2.91 -11.87
CA PHE A 153 7.18 -1.64 -11.54
C PHE A 153 7.04 -1.45 -10.03
N TRP A 154 6.60 -2.50 -9.32
CA TRP A 154 6.50 -2.46 -7.86
C TRP A 154 7.88 -2.31 -7.21
N CYS A 155 8.88 -3.12 -7.62
CA CYS A 155 10.26 -3.02 -7.13
C CYS A 155 10.83 -1.62 -7.34
N ARG A 156 10.60 -1.01 -8.51
CA ARG A 156 11.01 0.36 -8.81
C ARG A 156 10.40 1.37 -7.83
N GLY A 157 9.10 1.25 -7.54
CA GLY A 157 8.40 2.08 -6.56
C GLY A 157 8.96 1.92 -5.14
N TYR A 158 9.18 0.67 -4.72
CA TYR A 158 9.78 0.33 -3.43
C TYR A 158 11.19 0.93 -3.27
N ILE A 159 12.07 0.71 -4.25
CA ILE A 159 13.45 1.22 -4.26
C ILE A 159 13.47 2.75 -4.16
N ARG A 160 12.66 3.45 -4.96
CA ARG A 160 12.55 4.91 -4.93
C ARG A 160 12.11 5.41 -3.55
N SER A 161 11.12 4.74 -2.96
CA SER A 161 10.60 5.11 -1.64
C SER A 161 11.64 4.90 -0.54
N CYS A 162 12.37 3.79 -0.59
CA CYS A 162 13.43 3.49 0.36
C CYS A 162 14.57 4.50 0.27
N ILE A 163 15.00 4.90 -0.93
CA ILE A 163 16.00 5.97 -1.10
C ILE A 163 15.50 7.25 -0.44
N ASN A 164 14.25 7.68 -0.74
CA ASN A 164 13.69 8.90 -0.17
C ASN A 164 13.62 8.85 1.37
N LEU A 165 13.30 7.69 1.93
CA LEU A 165 13.27 7.46 3.38
C LEU A 165 14.68 7.54 4.00
N PHE A 166 15.66 6.85 3.41
CA PHE A 166 17.02 6.77 3.94
C PHE A 166 17.81 8.09 3.83
N VAL A 167 17.45 8.98 2.91
CA VAL A 167 18.03 10.33 2.83
C VAL A 167 17.24 11.36 3.65
N GLY A 168 16.21 10.95 4.39
CA GLY A 168 15.43 11.83 5.25
C GLY A 168 14.40 12.71 4.51
N GLY A 169 14.06 12.39 3.26
CA GLY A 169 13.05 13.12 2.49
C GLY A 169 11.62 12.88 2.96
N VAL A 170 11.37 11.77 3.67
CA VAL A 170 10.11 11.48 4.39
C VAL A 170 10.42 10.81 5.72
N LYS A 171 9.51 10.93 6.70
CA LYS A 171 9.66 10.30 8.03
C LYS A 171 9.23 8.83 8.05
N PHE A 172 8.31 8.46 7.17
CA PHE A 172 7.75 7.12 7.07
C PHE A 172 7.26 6.87 5.64
N HIS A 173 7.26 5.61 5.22
CA HIS A 173 6.55 5.16 4.02
C HIS A 173 6.00 3.76 4.27
N GLY A 174 4.79 3.45 3.78
CA GLY A 174 4.17 2.12 3.95
C GLY A 174 4.98 0.95 3.37
N HIS A 175 6.04 1.22 2.61
CA HIS A 175 6.96 0.21 2.09
C HIS A 175 7.87 -0.37 3.18
N VAL A 176 8.05 0.29 4.33
CA VAL A 176 8.86 -0.25 5.44
C VAL A 176 8.32 -1.59 5.95
N GLU A 177 7.00 -1.79 5.82
CA GLU A 177 6.31 -3.02 6.21
C GLU A 177 6.45 -4.14 5.16
N CYS A 178 7.07 -3.88 4.00
CA CYS A 178 7.06 -4.80 2.85
C CYS A 178 8.42 -5.40 2.52
N LEU A 179 9.39 -5.44 3.44
CA LEU A 179 10.74 -5.94 3.14
C LEU A 179 10.73 -7.40 2.67
N ASP A 180 9.98 -8.27 3.36
CA ASP A 180 9.89 -9.69 2.99
C ASP A 180 9.26 -9.88 1.61
N TYR A 181 8.14 -9.19 1.37
CA TYR A 181 7.51 -9.15 0.07
C TYR A 181 8.47 -8.65 -1.02
N PHE A 182 9.17 -7.53 -0.77
CA PHE A 182 10.15 -6.96 -1.70
C PHE A 182 11.21 -7.98 -2.09
N VAL A 183 11.85 -8.63 -1.13
CA VAL A 183 12.91 -9.60 -1.44
C VAL A 183 12.38 -10.78 -2.25
N SER A 184 11.16 -11.25 -1.92
CA SER A 184 10.55 -12.36 -2.64
C SER A 184 10.12 -12.03 -4.08
N ILE A 185 9.73 -10.78 -4.37
CA ILE A 185 9.26 -10.36 -5.70
C ILE A 185 10.42 -10.05 -6.67
N LEU A 186 11.62 -9.72 -6.17
CA LEU A 186 12.77 -9.28 -7.00
C LEU A 186 13.11 -10.24 -8.14
N LYS A 187 13.08 -11.56 -7.88
CA LYS A 187 13.39 -12.59 -8.89
C LYS A 187 12.39 -12.63 -10.05
N HIS A 188 11.21 -12.05 -9.86
CA HIS A 188 10.15 -11.95 -10.86
C HIS A 188 10.19 -10.63 -11.63
N SER A 189 11.09 -9.70 -11.30
CA SER A 189 11.31 -8.48 -12.08
C SER A 189 12.07 -8.81 -13.36
N ASP A 190 11.33 -9.18 -14.40
CA ASP A 190 11.80 -9.69 -15.69
C ASP A 190 11.63 -8.69 -16.86
N LYS A 191 11.10 -7.49 -16.59
CA LYS A 191 10.96 -6.44 -17.60
C LYS A 191 12.14 -5.47 -17.55
N PRO A 192 12.97 -5.37 -18.61
CA PRO A 192 14.15 -4.50 -18.62
C PRO A 192 13.82 -3.05 -18.25
N ASN A 193 12.72 -2.50 -18.78
CA ASN A 193 12.33 -1.11 -18.61
C ASN A 193 12.12 -0.69 -17.14
N PHE A 194 11.83 -1.64 -16.25
CA PHE A 194 11.64 -1.37 -14.82
C PHE A 194 12.85 -1.70 -13.96
N ARG A 195 13.79 -2.50 -14.48
CA ARG A 195 15.04 -2.81 -13.79
C ARG A 195 16.00 -1.63 -13.84
N ASN A 196 16.44 -1.14 -12.69
CA ASN A 196 17.44 -0.08 -12.60
C ASN A 196 18.46 -0.42 -11.53
N THR A 197 19.55 -1.06 -11.96
CA THR A 197 20.64 -1.53 -11.09
C THR A 197 21.35 -0.40 -10.37
N GLU A 198 21.48 0.78 -11.00
CA GLU A 198 22.02 1.98 -10.35
C GLU A 198 21.16 2.39 -9.14
N ASN A 199 19.83 2.44 -9.29
CA ASN A 199 18.93 2.77 -8.19
C ASN A 199 18.93 1.70 -7.10
N LEU A 200 19.05 0.41 -7.44
CA LEU A 200 19.21 -0.63 -6.42
C LEU A 200 20.49 -0.40 -5.60
N HIS A 201 21.62 -0.17 -6.27
CA HIS A 201 22.89 0.13 -5.58
C HIS A 201 22.80 1.40 -4.74
N LYS A 202 22.14 2.44 -5.25
CA LYS A 202 21.88 3.67 -4.52
C LYS A 202 21.05 3.42 -3.27
N MET A 203 19.99 2.60 -3.34
CA MET A 203 19.20 2.22 -2.18
C MET A 203 20.03 1.49 -1.13
N LEU A 204 20.80 0.47 -1.53
CA LEU A 204 21.65 -0.31 -0.62
C LEU A 204 22.76 0.53 0.03
N THR A 205 23.32 1.50 -0.70
CA THR A 205 24.33 2.44 -0.17
C THR A 205 23.69 3.46 0.78
N SER A 206 22.48 3.92 0.45
CA SER A 206 21.72 4.83 1.31
C SER A 206 21.32 4.14 2.62
N ALA A 207 20.91 2.87 2.58
CA ALA A 207 20.63 2.08 3.76
C ALA A 207 21.86 1.97 4.68
N GLU A 208 23.03 1.68 4.11
CA GLU A 208 24.29 1.60 4.88
C GLU A 208 24.63 2.91 5.57
N SER A 209 24.37 4.04 4.91
CA SER A 209 24.59 5.38 5.49
C SER A 209 23.54 5.73 6.54
N ALA A 210 22.31 5.24 6.39
CA ALA A 210 21.17 5.56 7.26
C ALA A 210 21.15 4.76 8.56
N LYS A 211 21.71 3.54 8.58
CA LYS A 211 21.53 2.57 9.67
C LYS A 211 21.98 3.08 11.05
N ASP A 212 22.97 3.96 11.09
CA ASP A 212 23.49 4.56 12.34
C ASP A 212 23.50 6.10 12.28
N ASN A 213 22.72 6.70 11.37
CA ASN A 213 22.65 8.15 11.24
C ASN A 213 21.75 8.75 12.34
N PRO A 214 22.31 9.57 13.26
CA PRO A 214 21.53 10.17 14.36
C PRO A 214 20.51 11.23 13.89
N SER A 215 20.61 11.73 12.66
CA SER A 215 19.63 12.68 12.11
C SER A 215 18.33 12.02 11.66
N LEU A 216 18.29 10.69 11.56
CA LEU A 216 17.11 9.91 11.14
C LEU A 216 16.39 9.33 12.36
N SER A 217 15.09 9.06 12.23
CA SER A 217 14.33 8.41 13.30
C SER A 217 14.85 6.99 13.57
N LEU A 218 14.68 6.51 14.81
CA LEU A 218 15.09 5.15 15.20
C LEU A 218 14.42 4.07 14.34
N GLU A 219 13.20 4.32 13.87
CA GLU A 219 12.47 3.43 12.98
C GLU A 219 13.13 3.34 11.59
N VAL A 220 13.55 4.47 11.02
CA VAL A 220 14.28 4.47 9.74
C VAL A 220 15.64 3.79 9.89
N GLN A 221 16.33 4.02 11.00
CA GLN A 221 17.59 3.33 11.32
C GLN A 221 17.39 1.81 11.45
N ASP A 222 16.37 1.35 12.17
CA ASP A 222 16.03 -0.07 12.30
C ASP A 222 15.71 -0.71 10.96
N PHE A 223 14.90 -0.05 10.14
CA PHE A 223 14.58 -0.51 8.79
C PHE A 223 15.83 -0.57 7.90
N ALA A 224 16.71 0.44 7.96
CA ALA A 224 17.97 0.44 7.24
C ALA A 224 18.88 -0.72 7.68
N ARG A 225 18.97 -1.02 8.98
CA ARG A 225 19.70 -2.20 9.50
C ARG A 225 19.13 -3.50 8.93
N LYS A 226 17.80 -3.66 8.91
CA LYS A 226 17.15 -4.84 8.31
C LYS A 226 17.48 -5.00 6.82
N VAL A 227 17.50 -3.91 6.06
CA VAL A 227 17.92 -3.93 4.65
C VAL A 227 19.38 -4.33 4.51
N CYS A 228 20.28 -3.79 5.34
CA CYS A 228 21.70 -4.16 5.33
C CYS A 228 21.92 -5.64 5.68
N LEU A 229 21.19 -6.18 6.66
CA LEU A 229 21.24 -7.60 7.02
C LEU A 229 20.84 -8.52 5.86
N ARG A 230 19.91 -8.10 5.01
CA ARG A 230 19.43 -8.86 3.84
C ARG A 230 20.10 -8.47 2.52
N ARG A 231 21.18 -7.68 2.57
CA ARG A 231 21.85 -7.12 1.37
C ARG A 231 22.22 -8.20 0.34
N GLN A 232 22.84 -9.30 0.77
CA GLN A 232 23.27 -10.35 -0.14
C GLN A 232 22.08 -11.08 -0.78
N GLU A 233 21.02 -11.29 -0.01
CA GLU A 233 19.78 -11.91 -0.50
C GLU A 233 19.12 -11.03 -1.57
N ILE A 234 19.03 -9.71 -1.33
CA ILE A 234 18.52 -8.73 -2.28
C ILE A 234 19.33 -8.76 -3.59
N ILE A 235 20.66 -8.73 -3.50
CA ILE A 235 21.55 -8.75 -4.67
C ILE A 235 21.37 -10.05 -5.45
N ASN A 236 21.37 -11.19 -4.76
CA ASN A 236 21.20 -12.50 -5.40
C ASN A 236 19.85 -12.60 -6.11
N ALA A 237 18.77 -12.15 -5.47
CA ALA A 237 17.43 -12.17 -6.06
C ALA A 237 17.32 -11.23 -7.28
N TRP A 238 17.94 -10.05 -7.22
CA TRP A 238 17.98 -9.13 -8.35
C TRP A 238 18.75 -9.71 -9.54
N ASN A 239 19.87 -10.37 -9.29
CA ASN A 239 20.78 -10.86 -10.32
C ASN A 239 20.30 -12.11 -11.06
N VAL A 240 19.20 -12.75 -10.64
CA VAL A 240 18.55 -13.85 -11.39
C VAL A 240 18.30 -13.45 -12.84
N ASN A 241 17.95 -12.18 -13.08
CA ASN A 241 17.69 -11.63 -14.42
C ASN A 241 18.74 -10.57 -14.83
N ALA A 242 19.99 -10.66 -14.36
CA ALA A 242 21.04 -9.66 -14.65
C ALA A 242 21.29 -9.44 -16.15
N HIS A 243 21.11 -10.49 -16.96
CA HIS A 243 21.23 -10.43 -18.43
C HIS A 243 20.28 -9.41 -19.08
N LEU A 244 19.19 -9.01 -18.40
CA LEU A 244 18.25 -8.00 -18.88
C LEU A 244 18.74 -6.56 -18.68
N ASP A 245 19.73 -6.34 -17.81
CA ASP A 245 20.26 -5.01 -17.53
C ASP A 245 21.17 -4.51 -18.67
N GLU A 246 21.73 -5.44 -19.46
CA GLU A 246 22.62 -5.17 -20.61
C GLU A 246 21.86 -4.76 -21.89
N VAL A 247 20.56 -5.08 -21.99
CA VAL A 247 19.73 -4.83 -23.18
C VAL A 247 19.38 -3.33 -23.35
N LYS A 248 19.71 -2.47 -22.38
CA LYS A 248 19.37 -1.04 -22.38
C LYS A 248 20.25 -0.13 -23.25
N LEU A 249 21.28 -0.66 -23.91
CA LEU A 249 22.29 0.17 -24.60
C LEU A 249 22.01 0.44 -26.09
N ASP A 250 20.98 -0.15 -26.69
CA ASP A 250 20.70 -0.02 -28.14
C ASP A 250 19.29 0.54 -28.45
N GLY A 251 18.89 1.63 -27.78
CA GLY A 251 17.59 2.30 -28.01
C GLY A 251 17.67 3.82 -28.09
#